data_AF-A0A0F7PQ48-F1
#
_entry.id   AF-A0A0F7PQ48-F1
#
_cell.length_a   1.000
_cell.length_b   1.000
_cell.length_c   1.000
_cell.angle_alpha   90.00
_cell.angle_beta   90.00
_cell.angle_gamma   90.00
#
_symmetry.space_group_name_H-M   'P 1'
#
loop_
_entity.id
_entity.type
_entity.pdbx_description
1 polymer ?
#
loop_
_entity_poly.entity_id
_entity_poly.type
_entity_poly.pdbx_seq_one_letter_code
_entity_poly.pdbx_strand_id
1 'polypeptide(L)' 'MKTLIWLFLLPGDLVRQKLGITVEQDGGLIRAFINMCFWGAVTLMIALRYV' A
#
# COMPACT_ATOMS: atom_id res chain seq x y z
N MET A 1 16.35 6.35 4.31
CA MET A 1 15.70 5.09 3.87
C MET A 1 14.41 4.77 4.62
N LYS A 2 14.34 4.88 5.96
CA LYS A 2 13.13 4.54 6.73
C LYS A 2 11.86 5.31 6.31
N THR A 3 11.98 6.61 6.03
CA THR A 3 10.83 7.47 5.67
C THR A 3 10.20 7.10 4.34
N LEU A 4 11.01 6.72 3.34
CA LEU A 4 10.50 6.37 2.01
C LEU A 4 9.73 5.04 2.03
N ILE A 5 10.26 4.06 2.76
CA ILE A 5 9.62 2.76 2.95
C ILE A 5 8.30 2.95 3.71
N TRP A 6 8.30 3.77 4.76
CA TRP A 6 7.08 4.07 5.50
C TRP A 6 6.02 4.71 4.61
N LEU A 7 6.39 5.67 3.76
CA LEU A 7 5.48 6.28 2.80
C LEU A 7 4.92 5.24 1.81
N PHE A 8 5.75 4.32 1.33
CA PHE A 8 5.32 3.23 0.45
C PHE A 8 4.35 2.26 1.12
N LEU A 9 4.44 2.08 2.44
CA LEU A 9 3.57 1.16 3.18
C LEU A 9 2.30 1.83 3.72
N LEU A 10 2.28 3.16 3.78
CA LEU A 10 1.24 3.98 4.38
C LEU A 10 -0.19 3.66 3.87
N PRO A 11 -0.47 3.51 2.56
CA PRO A 11 -1.83 3.24 2.09
C PRO A 11 -2.41 1.96 2.70
N GLY A 12 -1.63 0.87 2.68
CA GLY A 12 -2.02 -0.41 3.25
C GLY A 12 -2.14 -0.38 4.76
N ASP A 13 -1.26 0.35 5.45
CA ASP A 13 -1.36 0.51 6.91
C ASP A 13 -2.61 1.31 7.32
N LEU A 14 -2.98 2.36 6.59
CA LEU A 14 -4.21 3.12 6.84
C LEU A 14 -5.46 2.25 6.70
N VAL A 15 -5.54 1.44 5.64
CA VAL A 15 -6.68 0.54 5.42
C VAL A 15 -6.72 -0.56 6.46
N ARG A 16 -5.58 -1.19 6.76
CA ARG A 16 -5.47 -2.20 7.81
C ARG A 16 -5.92 -1.67 9.17
N GLN A 17 -5.49 -0.46 9.54
CA GLN A 17 -5.91 0.21 10.78
C GLN A 17 -7.41 0.48 10.82
N LYS A 18 -8.02 0.93 9.70
CA LYS A 18 -9.47 1.13 9.61
C LYS A 18 -10.26 -0.17 9.75
N LEU A 19 -9.71 -1.28 9.29
CA LEU A 19 -10.32 -2.61 9.42
C LEU A 19 -10.11 -3.25 10.80
N GLY A 20 -9.28 -2.63 11.67
CA GLY A 20 -8.98 -3.18 12.99
C GLY A 20 -8.16 -4.46 12.96
N ILE A 21 -7.46 -4.75 11.85
CA ILE A 21 -6.68 -5.97 11.67
C ILE A 21 -5.21 -5.72 12.04
N THR A 22 -4.64 -6.57 12.88
CA THR A 22 -3.21 -6.53 13.23
C THR A 22 -2.37 -7.30 12.20
N VAL A 23 -1.07 -6.98 12.08
CA VAL A 23 -0.19 -7.69 11.12
C VAL A 23 -0.06 -9.16 11.51
N GLU A 24 -0.15 -9.44 12.80
CA GLU A 24 -0.07 -10.77 13.40
C GLU A 24 -1.30 -11.62 13.04
N GLN A 25 -2.47 -11.00 12.83
CA GLN A 25 -3.71 -11.69 12.50
C GLN A 25 -3.78 -12.15 11.03
N ASP A 26 -3.23 -11.38 10.09
CA ASP A 26 -3.33 -11.65 8.65
C ASP A 26 -1.98 -11.84 7.96
N GLY A 27 -0.88 -11.84 8.71
CA GLY A 27 0.48 -11.90 8.16
C GLY A 27 0.89 -10.65 7.37
N GLY A 28 0.14 -9.55 7.48
CA GLY A 28 0.33 -8.34 6.68
C GLY A 28 -0.24 -8.41 5.26
N LEU A 29 -1.13 -9.37 4.99
CA LEU A 29 -1.71 -9.62 3.67
C LEU A 29 -2.56 -8.44 3.19
N ILE A 30 -3.40 -7.84 4.05
CA ILE A 30 -4.18 -6.65 3.71
C ILE A 30 -3.28 -5.47 3.35
N ARG A 31 -2.22 -5.25 4.12
CA ARG A 31 -1.26 -4.18 3.83
C ARG A 31 -0.61 -4.38 2.46
N ALA A 32 -0.15 -5.60 2.17
CA ALA A 32 0.50 -5.92 0.90
C ALA A 32 -0.45 -5.75 -0.29
N PHE A 33 -1.67 -6.28 -0.18
CA PHE A 33 -2.69 -6.19 -1.22
C PHE A 33 -3.03 -4.73 -1.57
N ILE A 34 -3.34 -3.92 -0.55
CA ILE A 34 -3.69 -2.52 -0.75
C ILE A 34 -2.51 -1.73 -1.33
N ASN A 35 -1.28 -1.98 -0.87
CA ASN A 35 -0.11 -1.32 -1.42
C ASN A 35 0.13 -1.70 -2.89
N MET A 36 -0.06 -2.97 -3.27
CA MET A 36 0.03 -3.40 -4.66
C MET A 36 -1.01 -2.70 -5.54
N CYS A 37 -2.28 -2.66 -5.12
CA CYS A 37 -3.33 -2.00 -5.87
C CYS A 37 -3.11 -0.48 -5.99
N PHE A 38 -2.79 0.19 -4.88
CA PHE A 38 -2.61 1.64 -4.86
C PHE A 38 -1.42 2.07 -5.71
N TRP A 39 -0.24 1.48 -5.48
CA TRP A 39 0.95 1.84 -6.25
C TRP A 39 0.87 1.37 -7.69
N GLY A 40 0.25 0.23 -7.97
CA GLY A 40 -0.04 -0.22 -9.33
C GLY A 40 -0.92 0.77 -10.10
N ALA A 41 -1.97 1.31 -9.47
CA ALA A 41 -2.81 2.33 -10.08
C ALA A 41 -2.05 3.65 -10.30
N VAL A 42 -1.27 4.10 -9.31
CA VAL A 42 -0.45 5.33 -9.42
C VAL A 42 0.58 5.21 -10.55
N THR A 43 1.33 4.11 -10.61
CA THR A 43 2.34 3.91 -11.65
C THR A 43 1.71 3.77 -13.03
N LEU A 44 0.57 3.08 -13.14
CA LEU A 44 -0.17 3.00 -14.40
C LEU A 44 -0.66 4.37 -14.88
N MET A 45 -1.26 5.18 -14.00
CA MET A 45 -1.71 6.53 -14.36
C MET A 45 -0.55 7.42 -14.80
N ILE A 46 0.60 7.32 -14.12
CA ILE A 46 1.81 8.04 -14.52
C ILE A 46 2.28 7.53 -15.89
N ALA A 47 2.34 6.22 -16.12
CA ALA A 47 2.77 5.64 -17.38
C ALA A 47 1.89 6.09 -18.56
N LEU A 48 0.56 6.10 -18.39
CA LEU A 48 -0.40 6.55 -19.40
C LEU A 48 -0.24 8.04 -19.77
N ARG A 49 0.46 8.85 -18.98
CA ARG A 49 0.79 10.25 -19.35
C ARG A 49 1.89 10.34 -20.40
N TYR A 50 2.73 9.30 -20.53
CA TYR A 50 3.91 9.28 -21.40
C TYR A 50 3.76 8.33 -22.60
N VAL A 51 2.62 7.65 -22.72
CA VAL A 51 2.19 6.87 -23.89
C VAL A 51 1.28 7.74 -24.73
#